data_AF-A0AA44J261-F1
#
_entry.id   AF-A0AA44J261-F1
#
_cell.length_a   1.000
_cell.length_b   1.000
_cell.length_c   1.000
_cell.angle_alpha   90.00
_cell.angle_beta   90.00
_cell.angle_gamma   90.00
#
_symmetry.space_group_name_H-M   'P 1'
#
loop_
_entity.id
_entity.type
_entity.pdbx_description
1 polymer ?
#
loop_
_entity_poly.entity_id
_entity_poly.type
_entity_poly.pdbx_seq_one_letter_code
_entity_poly.pdbx_strand_id
1 'polypeptide(L)'
;MTTPKYMIAHGNAAVQAARIIAAVAKEREDKARGYELAAQWHDKQEKACREIANDIRVGSHVNLKAAVAATHHGASAAGLRNAASALIRPATT
;
A
#
# COMPACT_ATOMS: atom_id res chain seq x y z
N MET A 1 13.93 48.91 25.57
CA MET A 1 14.03 47.44 25.40
C MET A 1 12.62 46.90 25.18
N THR A 2 12.30 46.44 23.98
CA THR A 2 11.01 45.81 23.66
C THR A 2 11.07 44.35 24.07
N THR A 3 10.33 43.99 25.11
CA THR A 3 10.24 42.60 25.58
C THR A 3 9.63 41.72 24.48
N PRO A 4 10.30 40.65 24.03
CA PRO A 4 9.69 39.73 23.08
C PRO A 4 8.53 38.99 23.77
N LYS A 5 7.31 39.21 23.29
CA LYS A 5 6.14 38.42 23.70
C LYS A 5 6.19 37.08 22.98
N TYR A 6 6.66 36.05 23.66
CA TYR A 6 6.49 34.68 23.18
C TYR A 6 5.04 34.27 23.40
N MET A 7 4.25 34.27 22.32
CA MET A 7 2.89 33.75 22.34
C MET A 7 2.98 32.22 22.38
N ILE A 8 3.04 31.64 23.58
CA ILE A 8 2.89 30.20 23.73
C ILE A 8 1.40 29.92 23.55
N ALA A 9 1.03 29.30 22.43
CA ALA A 9 -0.33 28.86 22.18
C ALA A 9 -0.71 27.74 23.16
N HIS A 10 -1.05 28.09 24.39
CA HIS A 10 -1.77 27.21 25.30
C HIS A 10 -3.23 27.17 24.82
N GLY A 11 -3.56 26.25 23.91
CA GLY A 11 -4.87 26.31 23.27
C GLY A 11 -5.32 25.00 22.66
N ASN A 12 -6.57 24.64 22.97
CA ASN A 12 -7.40 23.61 22.35
C ASN A 12 -7.15 23.45 20.82
N ALA A 13 -6.84 24.54 20.10
CA ALA A 13 -6.52 24.53 18.69
C ALA A 13 -5.26 23.72 18.30
N ALA A 14 -4.14 23.85 19.02
CA ALA A 14 -2.92 23.10 18.71
C ALA A 14 -3.11 21.60 18.96
N VAL A 15 -3.86 21.26 20.02
CA VAL A 15 -4.23 19.87 20.35
C VAL A 15 -5.20 19.31 19.31
N GLN A 16 -6.19 20.10 18.86
CA GLN A 16 -7.09 19.70 17.78
C GLN A 16 -6.33 19.48 16.47
N ALA A 17 -5.42 20.37 16.10
CA ALA A 17 -4.58 20.21 14.92
C ALA A 17 -3.75 18.91 14.98
N ALA A 18 -3.11 18.64 16.13
CA ALA A 18 -2.37 17.39 16.32
C ALA A 18 -3.26 16.14 16.21
N ARG A 19 -4.49 16.18 16.75
CA ARG A 19 -5.46 15.08 16.62
C ARG A 19 -5.90 14.85 15.18
N ILE A 20 -6.13 15.92 14.43
CA ILE A 20 -6.50 15.84 13.01
C ILE A 20 -5.37 15.24 12.20
N ILE A 21 -4.13 15.71 12.40
CA ILE A 21 -2.94 15.17 11.73
C ILE A 21 -2.78 13.68 12.03
N ALA A 22 -2.93 13.28 13.31
CA ALA A 22 -2.85 11.88 13.71
C ALA A 22 -3.97 11.02 13.09
N ALA A 23 -5.19 11.54 13.00
CA ALA A 23 -6.31 10.84 12.36
C ALA A 23 -6.06 10.62 10.86
N VAL A 24 -5.58 11.65 10.16
CA VAL A 24 -5.23 11.56 8.74
C VAL A 24 -4.07 10.60 8.51
N ALA A 25 -3.05 10.63 9.38
CA ALA A 25 -1.94 9.67 9.31
C ALA A 25 -2.44 8.22 9.47
N LYS A 26 -3.31 7.97 10.45
CA LYS A 26 -3.91 6.66 10.67
C LYS A 26 -4.75 6.19 9.48
N GLU A 27 -5.55 7.07 8.88
CA GLU A 27 -6.34 6.71 7.68
C GLU A 27 -5.43 6.29 6.51
N ARG A 28 -4.31 7.00 6.31
CA ARG A 28 -3.31 6.63 5.29
C ARG A 28 -2.67 5.28 5.58
N GLU A 29 -2.34 5.00 6.85
CA GLU A 29 -1.80 3.70 7.28
C GLU A 29 -2.80 2.58 7.06
N ASP A 30 -4.06 2.76 7.45
CA ASP A 30 -5.14 1.78 7.27
C ASP A 30 -5.33 1.43 5.79
N LYS A 31 -5.34 2.45 4.93
CA LYS A 31 -5.45 2.26 3.48
C LYS A 31 -4.21 1.58 2.89
N ALA A 32 -3.01 1.92 3.34
CA ALA A 32 -1.78 1.26 2.92
C ALA A 32 -1.78 -0.24 3.31
N ARG A 33 -2.24 -0.57 4.52
CA ARG A 33 -2.41 -1.96 4.96
C ARG A 33 -3.41 -2.72 4.10
N GLY A 34 -4.51 -2.07 3.69
CA GLY A 34 -5.48 -2.66 2.76
C GLY A 34 -4.85 -3.02 1.41
N TYR A 35 -4.02 -2.13 0.84
CA TYR A 35 -3.29 -2.43 -0.38
C TYR A 35 -2.27 -3.57 -0.21
N GLU A 36 -1.55 -3.63 0.91
CA GLU A 36 -0.62 -4.74 1.16
C GLU A 36 -1.36 -6.08 1.29
N LEU A 37 -2.50 -6.11 1.97
CA LEU A 37 -3.31 -7.32 2.08
C LEU A 37 -3.80 -7.80 0.70
N ALA A 38 -4.23 -6.87 -0.16
CA ALA A 38 -4.59 -7.19 -1.54
C ALA A 38 -3.38 -7.70 -2.35
N ALA A 39 -2.19 -7.12 -2.14
CA ALA A 39 -0.97 -7.59 -2.79
C ALA A 39 -0.62 -9.03 -2.40
N GLN A 40 -0.74 -9.37 -1.10
CA GLN A 40 -0.52 -10.74 -0.62
C GLN A 40 -1.51 -11.75 -1.22
N TRP A 41 -2.78 -11.35 -1.39
CA TRP A 41 -3.74 -12.19 -2.10
C TRP A 41 -3.30 -12.44 -3.55
N HIS A 42 -2.83 -11.40 -4.24
CA HIS A 42 -2.31 -11.54 -5.60
C HIS A 42 -1.05 -12.40 -5.68
N ASP A 43 -0.11 -12.30 -4.74
CA ASP A 43 1.06 -13.19 -4.70
C ASP A 43 0.65 -14.65 -4.59
N LYS A 44 -0.37 -14.96 -3.76
CA LYS A 44 -0.88 -16.32 -3.63
C LYS A 44 -1.42 -16.84 -4.95
N GLN A 45 -2.15 -16.01 -5.69
CA GLN A 45 -2.67 -16.39 -7.01
C GLN A 45 -1.57 -16.49 -8.07
N GLU A 46 -0.59 -15.58 -8.04
CA GLU A 46 0.58 -15.64 -8.92
C GLU A 46 1.28 -16.99 -8.77
N LYS A 47 1.56 -17.39 -7.53
CA LYS A 47 2.25 -18.65 -7.24
C LYS A 47 1.46 -19.85 -7.75
N ALA A 48 0.15 -19.91 -7.47
CA ALA A 48 -0.70 -20.99 -7.94
C ALA A 48 -0.74 -21.06 -9.49
N CYS A 49 -0.86 -19.91 -10.16
CA CYS A 49 -0.82 -19.83 -11.61
C CYS A 49 0.56 -20.22 -12.17
N ARG A 50 1.65 -19.85 -11.49
CA ARG A 50 3.02 -20.22 -11.87
C ARG A 50 3.24 -21.73 -11.77
N GLU A 51 2.70 -22.37 -10.75
CA GLU A 51 2.75 -23.83 -10.58
C GLU A 51 2.02 -24.52 -11.74
N ILE A 52 0.80 -24.08 -12.07
CA ILE A 52 0.02 -24.63 -13.20
C ILE A 52 0.73 -24.38 -14.54
N ALA A 53 1.30 -23.20 -14.74
CA ALA A 53 2.00 -22.85 -15.98
C ALA A 53 3.17 -23.79 -16.29
N ASN A 54 3.81 -24.33 -15.25
CA ASN A 54 4.97 -25.21 -15.36
C ASN A 54 4.62 -26.70 -15.23
N ASP A 55 3.35 -27.05 -15.01
CA ASP A 55 2.94 -28.45 -14.92
C ASP A 55 2.73 -29.04 -16.32
N ILE A 56 3.59 -29.98 -16.71
CA ILE A 56 3.53 -30.61 -18.05
C ILE A 56 2.28 -31.49 -18.27
N ARG A 57 1.54 -31.80 -17.21
CA ARG A 57 0.41 -32.74 -17.24
C ARG A 57 -0.93 -32.10 -17.67
N VAL A 58 -1.06 -30.78 -17.53
CA VAL A 58 -2.32 -30.04 -17.77
C VAL A 58 -2.54 -29.58 -19.22
N GLY A 59 -1.52 -29.71 -20.07
CA GLY A 59 -1.61 -29.42 -21.50
C GLY A 59 -1.30 -27.96 -21.86
N SER A 60 -0.65 -27.77 -23.01
CA SER A 60 -0.02 -26.50 -23.40
C SER A 60 -0.94 -25.28 -23.35
N HIS A 61 -2.19 -25.41 -23.77
CA HIS A 61 -3.15 -24.30 -23.78
C HIS A 61 -3.53 -23.82 -22.36
N VAL A 62 -3.64 -24.74 -21.39
CA VAL A 62 -3.90 -24.38 -19.99
C VAL A 62 -2.68 -23.70 -19.39
N ASN A 63 -1.48 -24.23 -19.66
CA ASN A 63 -0.22 -23.66 -19.20
C ASN A 63 -0.03 -22.22 -19.67
N LEU A 64 -0.33 -21.95 -20.95
CA LEU A 64 -0.23 -20.60 -21.51
C LEU A 64 -1.18 -19.62 -20.82
N LYS A 65 -2.44 -20.01 -20.57
CA LYS A 65 -3.39 -19.19 -19.83
C LYS A 65 -2.94 -18.93 -18.40
N ALA A 66 -2.43 -19.95 -17.73
CA ALA A 66 -1.90 -19.83 -16.38
C ALA A 66 -0.65 -18.93 -16.33
N ALA A 67 0.22 -18.98 -17.33
CA ALA A 67 1.39 -18.11 -17.42
C ALA A 67 0.99 -16.63 -17.55
N VAL A 68 -0.03 -16.32 -18.37
CA VAL A 68 -0.57 -14.96 -18.48
C VAL A 68 -1.18 -14.50 -17.16
N ALA A 69 -1.96 -15.36 -16.50
CA ALA A 69 -2.57 -15.05 -15.20
C ALA A 69 -1.50 -14.80 -14.11
N ALA A 70 -0.42 -15.59 -14.08
CA ALA A 70 0.69 -15.40 -13.17
C ALA A 70 1.33 -14.01 -13.38
N THR A 71 1.64 -13.65 -14.63
CA THR A 71 2.18 -12.32 -14.96
C THR A 71 1.23 -11.19 -14.51
N HIS A 72 -0.06 -11.33 -14.78
CA HIS A 72 -1.06 -10.34 -14.34
C HIS A 72 -1.07 -10.18 -12.82
N HIS A 73 -1.16 -11.27 -12.07
CA HIS A 73 -1.20 -11.22 -10.60
C HIS A 73 0.09 -10.69 -9.99
N GLY A 74 1.26 -11.09 -10.51
CA GLY A 74 2.54 -10.52 -10.07
C GLY A 74 2.62 -9.00 -10.30
N ALA A 75 2.15 -8.53 -11.46
CA ALA A 75 2.08 -7.10 -11.75
C ALA A 75 1.10 -6.36 -10.83
N SER A 76 -0.08 -6.94 -10.56
CA SER A 76 -1.05 -6.37 -9.60
C SER A 76 -0.45 -6.25 -8.21
N ALA A 77 0.23 -7.30 -7.71
CA ALA A 77 0.87 -7.27 -6.40
C ALA A 77 1.92 -6.16 -6.29
N ALA A 78 2.80 -6.05 -7.30
CA ALA A 78 3.81 -4.98 -7.34
C ALA A 78 3.17 -3.58 -7.38
N GLY A 79 2.12 -3.39 -8.18
CA GLY A 79 1.40 -2.12 -8.26
C GLY A 79 0.73 -1.72 -6.94
N LEU A 80 0.11 -2.67 -6.25
CA LEU A 80 -0.52 -2.45 -4.96
C LEU A 80 0.50 -2.10 -3.87
N ARG A 81 1.67 -2.75 -3.84
CA ARG A 81 2.78 -2.38 -2.94
C ARG A 81 3.31 -0.98 -3.19
N ASN A 82 3.41 -0.59 -4.45
CA ASN A 82 3.79 0.77 -4.82
C ASN A 82 2.75 1.80 -4.34
N ALA A 83 1.46 1.48 -4.47
CA ALA A 83 0.37 2.33 -3.96
C ALA A 83 0.40 2.44 -2.43
N ALA A 84 0.62 1.32 -1.71
CA ALA A 84 0.80 1.31 -0.26
C ALA A 84 1.99 2.19 0.16
N SER A 85 3.13 2.04 -0.53
CA SER A 85 4.35 2.79 -0.26
C SER A 85 4.18 4.29 -0.53
N ALA A 86 3.44 4.67 -1.56
CA ALA A 86 3.12 6.07 -1.86
C ALA A 86 2.27 6.72 -0.76
N LEU A 87 1.41 5.95 -0.09
CA LEU A 87 0.62 6.45 1.03
C LEU A 87 1.41 6.66 2.31
N ILE A 88 2.51 5.95 2.53
CA ILE A 88 3.32 6.05 3.76
C ILE A 88 4.46 7.06 3.60
N ARG A 89 5.01 7.20 2.39
CA ARG A 89 6.12 8.13 2.17
C ARG A 89 5.71 9.57 2.53
N PRO A 90 6.56 10.30 3.27
CA PRO A 90 6.38 11.73 3.42
C PRO A 90 6.45 12.37 2.03
N ALA A 91 5.58 13.34 1.75
CA ALA A 91 5.66 14.11 0.52
C ALA A 91 7.03 14.80 0.51
N THR A 92 7.87 14.47 -0.47
CA THR A 92 9.11 15.20 -0.69
C THR A 92 8.71 16.61 -1.10
N THR A 93 8.97 17.58 -0.22
CA THR A 93 8.80 19.02 -0.46
C THR A 93 9.89 19.55 -1.36
#